data_AF-A0A383TFS3-F1
#
_entry.id   AF-A0A383TFS3-F1
#
_cell.length_a   1.000
_cell.length_b   1.000
_cell.length_c   1.000
_cell.angle_alpha   90.00
_cell.angle_beta   90.00
_cell.angle_gamma   90.00
#
_symmetry.space_group_name_H-M   'P 1'
#
loop_
_entity.id
_entity.type
_entity.pdbx_description
1 polymer ?
#
loop_
_entity_poly.entity_id
_entity_poly.type
_entity_poly.pdbx_seq_one_letter_code
_entity_poly.pdbx_strand_id
1 'polypeptide(L)'
;MKTIEELEVFLSERVSEKAEKIKECKENIQKSDQEIEKANAYLLDAESKETPNAYQTAKDALWSASNAKEFYTKQLEKLKNSSLLTEQERQEAGDILKGYLLKTNREQYQEAAELMDQLKAISDRSNAFAIKCETLSDLIGYPLPRVDYARAFYAQVVECVPMYPIITESKGE
;
A
#
# COMPACT_ATOMS: atom_id res chain seq x y z
N MET A 1 -19.00 4.25 7.68
CA MET A 1 -17.54 4.39 7.63
C MET A 1 -17.11 3.54 6.45
N LYS A 2 -16.39 4.09 5.47
CA LYS A 2 -15.94 3.27 4.32
C LYS A 2 -15.02 2.15 4.81
N THR A 3 -15.04 0.97 4.20
CA THR A 3 -14.15 -0.13 4.56
C THR A 3 -12.78 -0.06 3.88
N ILE A 4 -11.82 -0.87 4.32
CA ILE A 4 -10.54 -1.00 3.60
C ILE A 4 -10.80 -1.51 2.19
N GLU A 5 -11.68 -2.49 2.02
CA GLU A 5 -12.02 -3.07 0.71
C GLU A 5 -12.66 -2.02 -0.22
N GLU A 6 -13.55 -1.18 0.32
CA GLU A 6 -14.13 -0.07 -0.44
C GLU A 6 -13.07 0.97 -0.83
N LEU A 7 -12.09 1.23 0.03
CA LEU A 7 -10.97 2.11 -0.28
C LEU A 7 -10.06 1.50 -1.35
N GLU A 8 -9.77 0.20 -1.29
CA GLU A 8 -8.98 -0.52 -2.30
C GLU A 8 -9.64 -0.47 -3.68
N VAL A 9 -10.95 -0.71 -3.75
CA VAL A 9 -11.71 -0.59 -5.00
C VAL A 9 -11.63 0.84 -5.54
N PHE A 10 -11.91 1.84 -4.70
CA PHE A 10 -11.83 3.25 -5.09
C PHE A 10 -10.46 3.66 -5.63
N LEU A 11 -9.37 3.26 -4.95
CA LEU A 11 -8.01 3.57 -5.41
C LEU A 11 -7.68 2.86 -6.72
N SER A 12 -8.13 1.61 -6.88
CA SER A 12 -7.92 0.83 -8.11
C SER A 12 -8.65 1.43 -9.30
N GLU A 13 -9.88 1.91 -9.11
CA GLU A 13 -10.64 2.65 -10.11
C GLU A 13 -9.91 3.93 -10.52
N ARG A 14 -9.44 4.73 -9.55
CA ARG A 14 -8.67 5.97 -9.84
C ARG A 14 -7.39 5.70 -10.62
N VAL A 15 -6.67 4.62 -10.30
CA VAL A 15 -5.47 4.21 -11.04
C VAL A 15 -5.84 3.86 -12.48
N SER A 16 -6.91 3.10 -12.67
CA SER A 16 -7.39 2.67 -13.97
C SER A 16 -7.84 3.86 -14.84
N GLU A 17 -8.65 4.76 -14.29
CA GLU A 17 -9.09 6.00 -14.96
C GLU A 17 -7.89 6.84 -15.44
N LYS A 18 -6.88 6.99 -14.58
CA LYS A 18 -5.67 7.76 -14.90
C LYS A 18 -4.85 7.07 -15.99
N ALA A 19 -4.73 5.75 -15.95
CA ALA A 19 -4.02 4.96 -16.96
C ALA A 19 -4.70 5.07 -18.33
N GLU A 20 -6.04 5.01 -18.38
CA GLU A 20 -6.81 5.19 -19.62
C GLU A 20 -6.59 6.57 -20.23
N LYS A 21 -6.69 7.64 -19.43
CA LYS A 21 -6.43 9.02 -19.90
C LYS A 21 -5.00 9.20 -20.42
N ILE A 22 -4.03 8.58 -19.77
CA ILE A 22 -2.62 8.58 -20.23
C ILE A 22 -2.49 7.86 -21.56
N LYS A 23 -3.16 6.71 -21.74
CA LYS A 23 -3.17 5.95 -22.97
C LYS A 23 -3.79 6.77 -24.10
N GLU A 24 -4.94 7.37 -23.88
CA GLU A 24 -5.64 8.23 -24.85
C GLU A 24 -4.75 9.41 -25.30
N CYS A 25 -4.08 10.10 -24.35
CA CYS A 25 -3.16 11.18 -24.68
C CYS A 25 -2.01 10.69 -25.58
N LYS A 26 -1.42 9.52 -25.29
CA LYS A 26 -0.35 8.95 -26.12
C LYS A 26 -0.83 8.61 -27.53
N GLU A 27 -2.01 8.01 -27.65
CA GLU A 27 -2.62 7.69 -28.95
C GLU A 27 -2.90 8.95 -29.76
N ASN A 28 -3.39 10.01 -29.13
CA ASN A 28 -3.65 11.28 -29.81
C ASN A 28 -2.35 12.00 -30.21
N ILE A 29 -1.30 11.94 -29.40
CA ILE A 29 0.04 12.44 -29.79
C ILE A 29 0.53 11.69 -31.03
N GLN A 30 0.42 10.36 -31.05
CA GLN A 30 0.83 9.56 -32.20
C GLN A 30 0.03 9.87 -33.47
N LYS A 31 -1.28 10.11 -33.35
CA LYS A 31 -2.11 10.57 -34.49
C LYS A 31 -1.66 11.93 -35.00
N SER A 32 -1.41 12.89 -34.10
CA SER A 32 -0.89 14.20 -34.49
C SER A 32 0.47 14.12 -35.16
N ASP A 33 1.35 13.21 -34.72
CA ASP A 33 2.64 12.95 -35.39
C ASP A 33 2.44 12.47 -36.84
N GLN A 34 1.53 11.53 -37.07
CA GLN A 34 1.20 11.05 -38.42
C GLN A 34 0.59 12.17 -39.30
N GLU A 35 -0.22 13.05 -38.73
CA GLU A 35 -0.78 14.20 -39.43
C GLU A 35 0.28 15.24 -39.79
N ILE A 36 1.23 15.51 -38.88
CA ILE A 36 2.39 16.37 -39.14
C ILE A 36 3.23 15.80 -40.29
N GLU A 37 3.54 14.50 -40.28
CA GLU A 37 4.28 13.84 -41.35
C GLU A 37 3.57 13.97 -42.71
N LYS A 38 2.25 13.73 -42.74
CA LYS A 38 1.43 13.90 -43.96
C LYS A 38 1.41 15.35 -44.43
N ALA A 39 1.21 16.31 -43.54
CA ALA A 39 1.18 17.73 -43.88
C ALA A 39 2.53 18.21 -44.45
N ASN A 40 3.65 17.74 -43.86
CA ASN A 40 4.98 18.02 -44.38
C ASN A 40 5.21 17.43 -45.78
N ALA A 41 4.75 16.19 -46.03
CA ALA A 41 4.82 15.60 -47.36
C ALA A 41 4.01 16.40 -48.40
N TYR A 42 2.81 16.87 -48.03
CA TYR A 42 1.99 17.72 -48.91
C TYR A 42 2.60 19.10 -49.15
N LEU A 43 3.28 19.69 -48.16
CA LEU A 43 4.00 20.95 -48.35
C LEU A 43 5.08 20.81 -49.42
N LEU A 44 5.91 19.76 -49.34
CA LEU A 44 6.97 19.49 -50.32
C LEU A 44 6.41 19.24 -51.72
N ASP A 45 5.30 18.51 -51.84
CA ASP A 45 4.64 18.25 -53.12
C ASP A 45 4.02 19.54 -53.71
N ALA A 46 3.37 20.35 -52.89
CA ALA A 46 2.75 21.61 -53.31
C ALA A 46 3.78 22.68 -53.70
N GLU A 47 4.93 22.72 -53.03
CA GLU A 47 6.10 23.54 -53.42
C GLU A 47 6.64 23.09 -54.78
N SER A 48 6.80 21.77 -54.97
CA SER A 48 7.31 21.19 -56.22
C SER A 48 6.38 21.42 -57.42
N LYS A 49 5.06 21.48 -57.18
CA LYS A 49 4.03 21.70 -58.20
C LYS A 49 3.61 23.17 -58.35
N GLU A 50 4.23 24.09 -57.60
CA GLU A 50 3.91 25.51 -57.58
C GLU A 50 2.41 25.79 -57.40
N THR A 51 1.75 25.07 -56.49
CA THR A 51 0.29 25.19 -56.22
C THR A 51 0.01 25.95 -54.91
N PRO A 52 -0.26 27.27 -54.95
CA PRO A 52 -0.34 28.09 -53.73
C PRO A 52 -1.48 27.68 -52.78
N ASN A 53 -2.62 27.26 -53.32
CA ASN A 53 -3.78 26.84 -52.50
C ASN A 53 -3.50 25.53 -51.73
N ALA A 54 -2.83 24.57 -52.39
CA ALA A 54 -2.44 23.31 -51.74
C ALA A 54 -1.37 23.55 -50.67
N TYR A 55 -0.43 24.48 -50.94
CA TYR A 55 0.58 24.89 -49.98
C TYR A 55 -0.05 25.49 -48.72
N GLN A 56 -0.97 26.44 -48.87
CA GLN A 56 -1.66 27.05 -47.72
C GLN A 56 -2.44 26.02 -46.91
N THR A 57 -3.16 25.12 -47.58
CA THR A 57 -3.94 24.06 -46.93
C THR A 57 -3.03 23.13 -46.11
N ALA A 58 -1.86 22.78 -46.65
CA ALA A 58 -0.89 21.95 -45.95
C ALA A 58 -0.25 22.68 -44.74
N LYS A 59 -0.05 24.01 -44.81
CA LYS A 59 0.39 24.81 -43.64
C LYS A 59 -0.66 24.85 -42.54
N ASP A 60 -1.92 25.03 -42.90
CA ASP A 60 -3.02 25.09 -41.93
C ASP A 60 -3.21 23.72 -41.25
N ALA A 61 -3.08 22.63 -42.01
CA ALA A 61 -3.08 21.27 -41.48
C ALA A 61 -1.89 21.02 -40.53
N LEU A 62 -0.67 21.43 -40.94
CA LEU A 62 0.53 21.32 -40.10
C LEU A 62 0.39 22.09 -38.79
N TRP A 63 -0.12 23.32 -38.87
CA TRP A 63 -0.35 24.17 -37.70
C TRP A 63 -1.35 23.52 -36.73
N SER A 64 -2.47 23.02 -37.27
CA SER A 64 -3.51 22.36 -36.49
C SER A 64 -2.98 21.11 -35.79
N ALA A 65 -2.28 20.23 -36.51
CA ALA A 65 -1.71 19.00 -35.97
C ALA A 65 -0.61 19.27 -34.93
N SER A 66 0.23 20.29 -35.16
CA SER A 66 1.28 20.69 -34.20
C SER A 66 0.70 21.20 -32.89
N ASN A 67 -0.34 22.05 -32.97
CA ASN A 67 -1.02 22.55 -31.77
C ASN A 67 -1.75 21.44 -31.01
N ALA A 68 -2.38 20.51 -31.73
CA ALA A 68 -3.01 19.34 -31.11
C ALA A 68 -1.97 18.49 -30.36
N LYS A 69 -0.81 18.20 -30.99
CA LYS A 69 0.30 17.48 -30.35
C LYS A 69 0.76 18.19 -29.08
N GLU A 70 0.98 19.51 -29.13
CA GLU A 70 1.41 20.30 -27.98
C GLU A 70 0.39 20.22 -26.84
N PHE A 71 -0.90 20.36 -27.16
CA PHE A 71 -1.99 20.26 -26.20
C PHE A 71 -2.01 18.89 -25.49
N TYR A 72 -1.97 17.78 -26.24
CA TYR A 72 -1.97 16.44 -25.66
C TYR A 72 -0.69 16.13 -24.90
N THR A 73 0.46 16.68 -25.32
CA THR A 73 1.73 16.55 -24.60
C THR A 73 1.65 17.23 -23.24
N LYS A 74 1.14 18.47 -23.17
CA LYS A 74 0.94 19.18 -21.90
C LYS A 74 -0.07 18.47 -21.00
N GLN A 75 -1.15 17.92 -21.56
CA GLN A 75 -2.12 17.11 -20.82
C GLN A 75 -1.47 15.85 -20.23
N LEU A 76 -0.65 15.15 -21.01
CA LEU A 76 0.08 13.96 -20.58
C LEU A 76 1.06 14.29 -19.43
N GLU A 77 1.80 15.39 -19.54
CA GLU A 77 2.70 15.84 -18.47
C GLU A 77 1.95 16.18 -17.19
N LYS A 78 0.82 16.91 -17.31
CA LYS A 78 -0.06 17.19 -16.17
C LYS A 78 -0.55 15.91 -15.51
N LEU A 79 -1.03 14.94 -16.29
CA LEU A 79 -1.49 13.65 -15.76
C LEU A 79 -0.35 12.89 -15.07
N LYS A 80 0.86 12.85 -15.64
CA LYS A 80 2.00 12.16 -15.01
C LYS A 80 2.42 12.82 -13.69
N ASN A 81 2.36 14.14 -13.61
CA ASN A 81 2.84 14.91 -12.46
C ASN A 81 1.75 15.21 -11.41
N SER A 82 0.48 15.04 -11.75
CA SER A 82 -0.61 15.23 -10.79
C SER A 82 -0.70 14.07 -9.81
N SER A 83 -1.12 14.39 -8.58
CA SER A 83 -1.54 13.36 -7.62
C SER A 83 -2.69 12.52 -8.18
N LEU A 84 -2.76 11.26 -7.76
CA LEU A 84 -3.89 10.38 -8.07
C LEU A 84 -5.20 10.91 -7.48
N LEU A 85 -5.10 11.46 -6.28
CA LEU A 85 -6.21 11.94 -5.47
C LEU A 85 -6.10 13.45 -5.23
N THR A 86 -7.25 14.09 -5.05
CA THR A 86 -7.33 15.44 -4.50
C THR A 86 -6.87 15.46 -3.03
N GLU A 87 -6.59 16.64 -2.49
CA GLU A 87 -6.16 16.77 -1.09
C GLU A 87 -7.22 16.23 -0.12
N GLN A 88 -8.49 16.53 -0.35
CA GLN A 88 -9.59 16.04 0.46
C GLN A 88 -9.68 14.51 0.40
N GLU A 89 -9.64 13.92 -0.80
CA GLU A 89 -9.68 12.45 -0.96
C GLU A 89 -8.47 11.77 -0.29
N ARG A 90 -7.28 12.40 -0.33
CA ARG A 90 -6.11 11.89 0.39
C ARG A 90 -6.32 11.90 1.90
N GLN A 91 -6.89 12.98 2.44
CA GLN A 91 -7.15 13.08 3.86
C GLN A 91 -8.17 12.01 4.30
N GLU A 92 -9.29 11.88 3.58
CA GLU A 92 -10.31 10.88 3.85
C GLU A 92 -9.74 9.44 3.79
N ALA A 93 -8.97 9.13 2.75
CA ALA A 93 -8.29 7.84 2.62
C ALA A 93 -7.30 7.59 3.78
N GLY A 94 -6.52 8.61 4.15
CA GLY A 94 -5.58 8.55 5.25
C GLY A 94 -6.26 8.30 6.60
N ASP A 95 -7.40 8.94 6.85
CA ASP A 95 -8.15 8.76 8.09
C ASP A 95 -8.79 7.37 8.17
N ILE A 96 -9.28 6.83 7.04
CA ILE A 96 -9.75 5.43 6.95
C ILE A 96 -8.59 4.48 7.29
N LEU A 97 -7.43 4.63 6.63
CA LEU A 97 -6.27 3.76 6.86
C LEU A 97 -5.78 3.81 8.30
N LYS A 98 -5.69 5.00 8.90
CA LYS A 98 -5.32 5.17 10.32
C LYS A 98 -6.32 4.49 11.24
N GLY A 99 -7.62 4.69 11.00
CA GLY A 99 -8.68 4.09 11.82
C GLY A 99 -8.62 2.57 11.79
N TYR A 100 -8.47 1.97 10.61
CA TYR A 100 -8.34 0.53 10.46
C TYR A 100 -7.04 -0.02 11.03
N LEU A 101 -5.91 0.66 10.82
CA LEU A 101 -4.62 0.26 11.38
C LEU A 101 -4.70 0.19 12.91
N LEU A 102 -5.23 1.23 13.55
CA LEU A 102 -5.37 1.28 15.01
C LEU A 102 -6.32 0.19 15.52
N LYS A 103 -7.48 0.02 14.88
CA LYS A 103 -8.47 -0.99 15.28
C LYS A 103 -7.90 -2.40 15.13
N THR A 104 -7.38 -2.74 13.96
CA THR A 104 -6.85 -4.07 13.66
C THR A 104 -5.65 -4.41 14.55
N ASN A 105 -4.74 -3.45 14.75
CA ASN A 105 -3.61 -3.65 15.64
C ASN A 105 -4.08 -3.87 17.09
N ARG A 106 -5.10 -3.14 17.56
CA ARG A 106 -5.67 -3.36 18.89
C ARG A 106 -6.30 -4.75 19.05
N GLU A 107 -7.04 -5.21 18.04
CA GLU A 107 -7.65 -6.54 18.03
C GLU A 107 -6.60 -7.65 18.04
N GLN A 108 -5.60 -7.57 17.14
CA GLN A 108 -4.47 -8.51 17.08
C GLN A 108 -3.65 -8.49 18.36
N TYR A 109 -3.45 -7.31 18.95
CA TYR A 109 -2.78 -7.16 20.23
C TYR A 109 -3.55 -7.83 21.37
N GLN A 110 -4.88 -7.68 21.39
CA GLN A 110 -5.72 -8.34 22.40
C GLN A 110 -5.63 -9.86 22.28
N GLU A 111 -5.70 -10.40 21.07
CA GLU A 111 -5.53 -11.84 20.81
C GLU A 111 -4.16 -12.34 21.30
N ALA A 112 -3.08 -11.61 21.00
CA ALA A 112 -1.76 -11.95 21.48
C ALA A 112 -1.66 -11.91 23.01
N ALA A 113 -2.30 -10.93 23.66
CA ALA A 113 -2.33 -10.82 25.11
C ALA A 113 -3.08 -11.99 25.78
N GLU A 114 -4.17 -12.48 25.17
CA GLU A 114 -4.90 -13.65 25.66
C GLU A 114 -4.06 -14.93 25.55
N LEU A 115 -3.32 -15.11 24.45
CA LEU A 115 -2.38 -16.23 24.30
C LEU A 115 -1.25 -16.19 25.33
N MET A 116 -0.76 -15.00 25.66
CA MET A 116 0.24 -14.83 26.71
C MET A 116 -0.30 -15.19 28.10
N ASP A 117 -1.54 -14.84 28.42
CA ASP A 117 -2.17 -15.24 29.68
C ASP A 117 -2.30 -16.77 29.78
N GLN A 118 -2.66 -17.43 28.67
CA GLN A 118 -2.72 -18.88 28.60
C GLN A 118 -1.33 -19.52 28.79
N LEU A 119 -0.30 -18.95 28.17
CA LEU A 119 1.09 -19.42 28.34
C LEU A 119 1.55 -19.26 29.79
N LYS A 120 1.24 -18.11 30.42
CA LYS A 120 1.51 -17.88 31.83
C LYS A 120 0.85 -18.93 32.71
N ALA A 121 -0.43 -19.23 32.48
CA ALA A 121 -1.15 -20.26 33.23
C ALA A 121 -0.54 -21.67 33.07
N ILE A 122 0.01 -21.99 31.90
CA ILE A 122 0.76 -23.25 31.69
C ILE A 122 2.08 -23.22 32.47
N SER A 123 2.84 -22.12 32.40
CA SER A 123 4.07 -21.91 33.16
C SER A 123 3.84 -22.06 34.67
N ASP A 124 2.82 -21.41 35.21
CA ASP A 124 2.46 -21.46 36.64
C ASP A 124 2.13 -22.90 37.08
N ARG A 125 1.36 -23.63 36.27
CA ARG A 125 1.06 -25.06 36.52
C ARG A 125 2.30 -25.95 36.46
N SER A 126 3.16 -25.75 35.46
CA SER A 126 4.42 -26.49 35.32
C SER A 126 5.34 -26.28 36.52
N ASN A 127 5.44 -25.03 37.00
CA ASN A 127 6.23 -24.69 38.17
C ASN A 127 5.66 -25.35 39.45
N ALA A 128 4.35 -25.29 39.66
CA ALA A 128 3.71 -25.93 40.81
C ALA A 128 3.93 -27.46 40.82
N PHE A 129 3.88 -28.09 39.64
CA PHE A 129 4.16 -29.52 39.50
C PHE A 129 5.63 -29.85 39.80
N ALA A 130 6.58 -29.07 39.29
CA ALA A 130 8.00 -29.24 39.58
C ALA A 130 8.29 -29.15 41.09
N ILE A 131 7.74 -28.14 41.78
CA ILE A 131 7.87 -27.98 43.24
C ILE A 131 7.30 -29.20 43.98
N LYS A 132 6.14 -29.71 43.54
CA LYS A 132 5.54 -30.91 44.12
C LYS A 132 6.45 -32.13 43.97
N CYS A 133 7.08 -32.31 42.80
CA CYS A 133 8.03 -33.38 42.58
C CYS A 133 9.31 -33.22 43.41
N GLU A 134 9.85 -32.00 43.54
CA GLU A 134 10.98 -31.68 44.43
C GLU A 134 10.65 -32.08 45.88
N THR A 135 9.46 -31.70 46.38
CA THR A 135 9.03 -32.04 47.75
C THR A 135 8.92 -33.56 47.96
N LEU A 136 8.39 -34.30 46.97
CA LEU A 136 8.29 -35.76 47.05
C LEU A 136 9.66 -36.44 46.94
N SER A 137 10.54 -35.91 46.10
CA SER A 137 11.93 -36.35 45.89
C SER A 137 12.74 -36.24 47.19
N ASP A 138 12.60 -35.14 47.91
CA ASP A 138 13.22 -34.93 49.22
C ASP A 138 12.74 -35.96 50.26
N LEU A 139 11.42 -36.23 50.30
CA LEU A 139 10.84 -37.19 51.23
C LEU A 139 11.34 -38.62 51.02
N ILE A 140 11.60 -39.02 49.78
CA ILE A 140 12.13 -40.36 49.46
C ILE A 140 13.67 -40.41 49.47
N GLY A 141 14.35 -39.28 49.72
CA GLY A 141 15.80 -39.18 49.75
C GLY A 141 16.47 -39.45 48.39
N TYR A 142 15.73 -39.28 47.29
CA TYR A 142 16.25 -39.51 45.94
C TYR A 142 16.18 -38.20 45.14
N PRO A 143 17.31 -37.53 44.87
CA PRO A 143 17.31 -36.24 44.20
C PRO A 143 16.90 -36.38 42.72
N LEU A 144 15.92 -35.59 42.30
CA LEU A 144 15.51 -35.45 40.91
C LEU A 144 15.99 -34.14 40.31
N PRO A 145 16.45 -34.12 39.04
CA PRO A 145 16.73 -32.88 38.35
C PRO A 145 15.43 -32.10 38.14
N ARG A 146 15.47 -30.79 38.37
CA ARG A 146 14.33 -29.90 38.09
C ARG A 146 14.10 -29.81 36.58
N VAL A 147 12.85 -30.01 36.17
CA VAL A 147 12.42 -29.88 34.77
C VAL A 147 11.15 -29.04 34.72
N ASP A 148 11.28 -27.78 34.29
CA ASP A 148 10.18 -26.82 34.15
C ASP A 148 10.28 -26.01 32.84
N TYR A 149 10.44 -26.72 31.71
CA TYR A 149 10.60 -26.12 30.38
C TYR A 149 9.54 -25.09 30.00
N ALA A 150 8.27 -25.29 30.42
CA ALA A 150 7.21 -24.33 30.14
C ALA A 150 7.41 -23.00 30.89
N ARG A 151 7.97 -23.04 32.11
CA ARG A 151 8.34 -21.85 32.87
C ARG A 151 9.51 -21.13 32.21
N ALA A 152 10.55 -21.89 31.84
CA ALA A 152 11.71 -21.34 31.15
C ALA A 152 11.33 -20.68 29.80
N PHE A 153 10.45 -21.34 29.04
CA PHE A 153 9.95 -20.80 27.78
C PHE A 153 9.12 -19.52 27.98
N TYR A 154 8.21 -19.49 28.95
CA TYR A 154 7.47 -18.26 29.28
C TYR A 154 8.40 -17.12 29.69
N ALA A 155 9.40 -17.38 30.54
CA ALA A 155 10.38 -16.37 30.95
C ALA A 155 11.17 -15.81 29.75
N GLN A 156 11.61 -16.68 28.83
CA GLN A 156 12.30 -16.26 27.62
C GLN A 156 11.41 -15.37 26.73
N VAL A 157 10.13 -15.72 26.58
CA VAL A 157 9.19 -14.91 25.81
C VAL A 157 8.99 -13.54 26.49
N VAL A 158 8.85 -13.49 27.81
CA VAL A 158 8.71 -12.23 28.55
C VAL A 158 9.95 -11.34 28.43
N GLU A 159 11.15 -11.92 28.56
CA GLU A 159 12.42 -11.18 28.46
C GLU A 159 12.71 -10.67 27.04
N CYS A 160 12.31 -11.43 26.02
CA CYS A 160 12.57 -11.10 24.61
C CYS A 160 11.48 -10.20 23.99
N VAL A 161 10.34 -10.00 24.66
CA VAL A 161 9.23 -9.19 24.14
C VAL A 161 9.18 -7.85 24.90
N PRO A 162 9.83 -6.79 24.38
CA PRO A 162 9.98 -5.51 25.09
C PRO A 162 8.66 -4.80 25.41
N MET A 163 7.56 -5.17 24.74
CA MET A 163 6.25 -4.61 25.02
C MET A 163 5.49 -5.34 26.13
N TYR A 164 5.87 -6.58 26.50
CA TYR A 164 5.13 -7.41 27.47
C TYR A 164 4.87 -6.71 28.83
N PRO A 165 5.83 -5.99 29.44
CA PRO A 165 5.59 -5.28 30.70
C PRO A 165 4.50 -4.21 30.59
N ILE A 166 4.43 -3.53 29.44
CA ILE A 166 3.41 -2.50 29.15
C ILE A 166 2.02 -3.17 29.00
N ILE A 167 1.97 -4.41 28.48
CA ILE A 167 0.72 -5.19 28.32
C ILE A 167 0.08 -5.50 29.68
N THR A 168 0.88 -5.90 30.66
CA THR A 168 0.37 -6.26 31.99
C THR A 168 -0.12 -5.07 32.80
N GLU A 169 0.47 -3.88 32.61
CA GLU A 169 0.06 -2.65 33.31
C GLU A 169 -1.25 -2.07 32.73
N SER A 170 -1.43 -2.11 31.41
CA SER A 170 -2.63 -1.59 30.73
C SER A 170 -3.94 -2.36 30.99
N LYS A 171 -3.88 -3.57 31.57
CA LYS A 171 -5.06 -4.35 31.99
C LYS A 171 -5.59 -3.94 33.38
N GLY A 172 -4.86 -3.07 34.11
CA GLY A 172 -5.18 -2.62 35.47
C GLY A 172 -5.93 -1.28 35.57
N GLU A 173 -6.20 -0.61 34.44
CA GLU A 173 -6.99 0.64 34.33
C GLU A 173 -8.32 0.38 33.62
#